data_AF-X5QNR4-F1
#
_entry.id   AF-X5QNR4-F1
#
_cell.length_a   1.000
_cell.length_b   1.000
_cell.length_c   1.000
_cell.angle_alpha   90.00
_cell.angle_beta   90.00
_cell.angle_gamma   90.00
#
_symmetry.space_group_name_H-M   'P 1'
#
loop_
_entity.id
_entity.type
_entity.pdbx_description
1 polymer ?
#
loop_
_entity_poly.entity_id
_entity_poly.type
_entity_poly.pdbx_seq_one_letter_code
_entity_poly.pdbx_strand_id
1 'polypeptide(L)' 'MASSVASQKSKRAAVRNALDRHKVYITAQRFSAGSYSARVLVDGEAYWVDEFRLSQLQQGLSPAELELTPATDD' A
#
# COMPACT_ATOMS: atom_id res chain seq x y z
N MET A 1 -28.61 -22.22 -11.57
CA MET A 1 -28.62 -20.75 -11.79
C MET A 1 -28.00 -19.94 -10.64
N ALA A 2 -27.86 -20.45 -9.41
CA ALA A 2 -27.21 -19.75 -8.29
C ALA A 2 -25.71 -19.42 -8.50
N SER A 3 -25.02 -20.16 -9.37
CA SER A 3 -23.57 -20.08 -9.61
C SER A 3 -23.12 -18.76 -10.26
N SER A 4 -23.98 -18.13 -11.08
CA SER A 4 -23.64 -16.91 -11.82
C SER A 4 -23.66 -15.66 -10.93
N VAL A 5 -24.64 -15.59 -10.02
CA VAL A 5 -24.82 -14.46 -9.10
C VAL A 5 -23.71 -14.43 -8.05
N ALA A 6 -23.32 -15.59 -7.52
CA ALA A 6 -22.19 -15.71 -6.60
C ALA A 6 -20.86 -15.29 -7.26
N SER A 7 -20.61 -15.73 -8.50
CA SER A 7 -19.42 -15.34 -9.27
C SER A 7 -19.37 -13.83 -9.52
N GLN A 8 -20.50 -13.21 -9.90
CA GLN A 8 -20.57 -11.75 -10.06
C GLN A 8 -20.34 -10.99 -8.75
N LYS A 9 -20.88 -11.46 -7.62
CA LYS A 9 -20.67 -10.84 -6.31
C LYS A 9 -19.19 -10.88 -5.90
N SER A 10 -18.53 -12.04 -6.08
CA SER A 10 -17.09 -12.17 -5.81
C SER A 10 -16.25 -11.27 -6.70
N LYS A 11 -16.56 -11.18 -8.00
CA LYS A 11 -15.89 -10.26 -8.94
C LYS A 11 -16.06 -8.81 -8.52
N ARG A 12 -17.28 -8.38 -8.17
CA ARG A 12 -17.55 -7.01 -7.70
C ARG A 12 -16.81 -6.70 -6.39
N ALA A 13 -16.75 -7.65 -5.45
CA ALA A 13 -16.00 -7.48 -4.21
C ALA A 13 -14.50 -7.33 -4.47
N ALA A 14 -13.92 -8.16 -5.35
CA ALA A 14 -12.51 -8.07 -5.72
C ALA A 14 -12.18 -6.74 -6.42
N VAL A 15 -13.03 -6.27 -7.34
CA VAL A 15 -12.87 -4.98 -8.01
C VAL A 15 -12.97 -3.83 -7.00
N ARG A 16 -13.94 -3.87 -6.08
CA ARG A 16 -14.09 -2.84 -5.07
C ARG A 16 -12.88 -2.79 -4.13
N ASN A 17 -12.39 -3.94 -3.69
CA ASN A 17 -11.16 -4.03 -2.91
C ASN A 17 -9.92 -3.55 -3.67
N ALA A 18 -9.87 -3.69 -5.00
CA ALA A 18 -8.75 -3.19 -5.80
C ALA A 18 -8.81 -1.67 -6.00
N LEU A 19 -10.01 -1.10 -6.10
CA LEU A 19 -10.23 0.34 -6.22
C LEU A 19 -10.04 1.09 -4.89
N ASP A 20 -10.34 0.43 -3.78
CA ASP A 20 -10.23 1.00 -2.43
C ASP A 20 -8.77 1.08 -1.94
N ARG A 21 -7.90 0.23 -2.47
CA ARG A 21 -6.46 0.25 -2.12
C ARG A 21 -5.81 1.53 -2.63
N HIS A 22 -5.25 2.30 -1.70
CA HIS A 22 -4.31 3.37 -2.00
C HIS A 22 -3.19 2.87 -2.90
N LYS A 23 -2.87 3.61 -3.96
CA LYS A 23 -1.79 3.23 -4.87
C LYS A 23 -0.46 3.57 -4.21
N VAL A 24 0.32 2.54 -3.92
CA VAL A 24 1.66 2.65 -3.34
C VAL A 24 2.69 2.51 -4.44
N TYR A 25 3.52 3.54 -4.64
CA TYR A 25 4.62 3.51 -5.61
C TYR A 25 5.96 3.57 -4.89
N ILE A 26 6.84 2.60 -5.12
CA ILE A 26 8.20 2.63 -4.55
C ILE A 26 9.07 3.52 -5.44
N THR A 27 9.62 4.60 -4.89
CA THR A 27 10.45 5.58 -5.63
C THR A 27 11.94 5.37 -5.36
N ALA A 28 12.32 4.86 -4.19
CA ALA A 28 13.70 4.48 -3.88
C ALA A 28 13.73 3.32 -2.88
N GLN A 29 14.83 2.56 -2.87
CA GLN A 29 15.09 1.49 -1.93
C GLN A 29 16.52 1.62 -1.42
N ARG A 30 16.71 1.43 -0.11
CA ARG A 30 18.00 1.52 0.55
C ARG A 30 18.18 0.32 1.48
N PHE A 31 19.30 -0.36 1.30
CA PHE A 31 19.76 -1.43 2.18
C PHE A 31 21.02 -0.94 2.89
N SER A 32 20.98 -0.88 4.22
CA SER A 32 22.10 -0.38 5.03
C SER A 32 22.18 -1.15 6.34
N ALA A 33 23.37 -1.62 6.72
CA ALA A 33 23.63 -2.27 8.01
C ALA A 33 22.64 -3.39 8.40
N GLY A 34 22.15 -4.16 7.42
CA GLY A 34 21.17 -5.23 7.63
C GLY A 34 19.72 -4.76 7.76
N SER A 35 19.44 -3.46 7.55
CA SER A 35 18.10 -2.89 7.54
C SER A 35 17.68 -2.47 6.13
N TYR A 36 16.44 -2.81 5.78
CA TYR A 36 15.77 -2.35 4.57
C TYR A 36 14.91 -1.13 4.86
N SER A 37 14.98 -0.15 3.97
CA SER A 37 14.09 1.00 3.94
C SER A 37 13.69 1.32 2.50
N ALA A 38 12.44 1.69 2.28
CA ALA A 38 11.89 2.10 1.00
C ALA A 38 11.30 3.49 1.11
N ARG A 39 11.53 4.30 0.08
CA ARG A 39 10.78 5.53 -0.14
C ARG A 39 9.55 5.19 -0.97
N VAL A 40 8.37 5.46 -0.44
CA VAL A 40 7.08 5.20 -1.08
C VAL A 40 6.32 6.50 -1.31
N LEU A 41 5.63 6.60 -2.43
CA LEU A 41 4.69 7.66 -2.76
C LEU A 41 3.28 7.08 -2.61
N VAL A 42 2.50 7.69 -1.72
CA VAL A 42 1.09 7.33 -1.46
C VAL A 42 0.28 8.62 -1.49
N ASP A 43 -0.77 8.66 -2.31
CA ASP A 43 -1.67 9.81 -2.46
C ASP A 43 -0.97 11.17 -2.72
N GLY A 44 0.22 11.14 -3.33
CA GLY A 44 1.01 12.33 -3.66
C GLY A 44 2.03 12.74 -2.60
N GLU A 45 2.09 12.04 -1.46
CA GLU A 45 3.07 12.28 -0.40
C GLU A 45 4.11 11.15 -0.33
N ALA A 46 5.37 11.52 -0.11
CA ALA A 46 6.46 10.58 0.03
C ALA A 46 6.66 10.19 1.50
N TYR A 47 6.99 8.93 1.76
CA TYR A 47 7.25 8.38 3.10
C TYR A 47 8.46 7.46 3.06
N TRP A 48 9.25 7.45 4.14
CA TRP A 48 10.25 6.42 4.37
C TRP A 48 9.66 5.34 5.26
N VAL A 49 9.68 4.09 4.79
CA VAL A 49 9.12 2.94 5.50
C VAL A 49 10.12 1.79 5.53
N ASP A 50 10.04 0.98 6.57
CA ASP A 50 10.70 -0.31 6.64
C ASP A 50 9.89 -1.38 5.87
N GLU A 51 10.41 -2.61 5.83
CA GLU A 51 9.78 -3.74 5.14
C GLU A 51 8.39 -4.08 5.70
N PHE A 52 8.22 -3.94 7.02
CA PHE A 52 6.97 -4.27 7.70
C PHE A 52 5.87 -3.27 7.34
N ARG A 53 6.16 -1.98 7.44
CA ARG A 53 5.24 -0.88 7.05
C ARG A 53 4.96 -0.88 5.56
N LEU A 54 5.94 -1.20 4.70
CA LEU A 54 5.72 -1.37 3.26
C LEU A 54 4.67 -2.47 2.99
N SER A 55 4.77 -3.60 3.69
CA SER A 55 3.82 -4.70 3.57
C SER A 55 2.41 -4.29 4.02
N GLN A 56 2.30 -3.51 5.09
CA GLN A 56 1.02 -2.98 5.58
C GLN A 56 0.38 -2.02 4.57
N LEU A 57 1.16 -1.10 3.98
CA LEU A 57 0.68 -0.21 2.91
C LEU A 57 0.18 -1.01 1.70
N GLN A 58 0.89 -2.08 1.30
CA GLN A 58 0.46 -2.95 0.19
C GLN A 58 -0.82 -3.76 0.52
N GLN A 59 -1.08 -4.01 1.80
CA GLN A 59 -2.32 -4.64 2.27
C GLN A 59 -3.51 -3.67 2.28
N GLY A 60 -3.27 -2.37 2.08
CA GLY A 60 -4.29 -1.33 1.97
C GLY A 60 -4.41 -0.44 3.20
N LEU A 61 -3.53 -0.56 4.19
CA LEU A 61 -3.46 0.41 5.29
C LEU A 61 -2.98 1.76 4.75
N SER A 62 -3.60 2.83 5.22
CA SER A 62 -3.23 4.20 4.87
C SER A 62 -2.02 4.68 5.68
N PRO A 63 -1.25 5.67 5.19
CA PRO A 63 -0.15 6.26 5.95
C PRO A 63 -0.57 6.81 7.32
N ALA A 64 -1.79 7.35 7.43
CA ALA A 64 -2.35 7.89 8.67
C ALA A 64 -2.61 6.79 9.72
N GLU A 65 -3.13 5.63 9.31
CA GLU A 65 -3.33 4.47 10.21
C GLU A 65 -2.02 3.89 10.71
N LEU A 66 -0.94 4.07 9.95
CA LEU A 66 0.41 3.62 10.30
C LEU A 66 1.23 4.69 11.02
N GLU A 67 0.62 5.84 11.31
CA GLU A 67 1.25 7.01 11.94
C GLU A 67 2.54 7.42 11.22
N LEU A 68 2.56 7.29 9.89
CA LEU A 68 3.72 7.65 9.08
C LEU A 68 3.84 9.16 8.95
N THR A 69 5.04 9.67 9.19
CA THR A 69 5.38 11.06 8.90
C THR A 69 5.89 11.19 7.48
N PRO A 70 5.43 12.20 6.71
CA PRO A 70 5.95 12.47 5.39
C PRO A 70 7.47 12.62 5.39
N ALA A 71 8.13 11.99 4.43
CA ALA A 71 9.55 12.16 4.18
C ALA A 71 9.80 13.60 3.71
N THR A 72 10.53 14.37 4.51
CA THR A 72 11.10 15.63 4.05
C THR A 72 12.15 15.32 2.97
N ASP A 73 12.04 15.98 1.82
CA ASP A 73 13.10 15.98 0.82
C ASP A 73 14.19 16.92 1.37
N ASP A 74 15.32 16.37 1.83
CA ASP A 74 16.53 17.13 2.14
C ASP A 74 17.36 17.30 0.86
#